data_AF-A0A6A6XET6-F1
#
_entry.id   AF-A0A6A6XET6-F1
#
_cell.length_a   1.000
_cell.length_b   1.000
_cell.length_c   1.000
_cell.angle_alpha   90.00
_cell.angle_beta   90.00
_cell.angle_gamma   90.00
#
_symmetry.space_group_name_H-M   'P 1'
#
loop_
_entity.id
_entity.type
_entity.pdbx_description
1 polymer ?
#
loop_
_entity_poly.entity_id
_entity_poly.type
_entity_poly.pdbx_seq_one_letter_code
_entity_poly.pdbx_strand_id
1 'polypeptide(L)'
;MLSNPPFALFVLVEVSTDQLNKILEAAFKGTQFSENCLWLPLSEDDYSDAPKKVSGVATEGTKPPVSSYKSPFIGKKGEEVAAWLKNKPKEADVDIHFFAILDKSAEKGSMVMGRQGGLDLKDMDSLEFMRLDAEFATSVLFAMQYGSWEEMKTSTGLTEIEY
;
A
#
# COMPACT_ATOMS: atom_id res chain seq x y z
N MET A 1 1.41 -8.46 -21.30
CA MET A 1 0.45 -7.79 -20.40
C MET A 1 1.19 -6.69 -19.67
N LEU A 2 0.62 -5.49 -19.57
CA LEU A 2 1.16 -4.47 -18.66
C LEU A 2 0.72 -4.89 -17.25
N SER A 3 1.66 -5.19 -16.36
CA SER A 3 1.33 -5.40 -14.95
C SER A 3 1.02 -4.03 -14.33
N ASN A 4 0.10 -4.00 -13.37
CA ASN A 4 -0.08 -2.81 -12.55
C ASN A 4 1.19 -2.60 -11.70
N PRO A 5 1.61 -1.36 -11.45
CA PRO A 5 2.69 -1.12 -10.50
C PRO A 5 2.29 -1.62 -9.11
N PRO A 6 3.23 -2.11 -8.28
CA PRO A 6 2.96 -2.39 -6.88
C PRO A 6 2.53 -1.12 -6.12
N PHE A 7 1.84 -1.34 -5.01
CA PHE A 7 1.42 -0.32 -4.05
C PHE A 7 2.45 -0.21 -2.93
N ALA A 8 2.70 1.00 -2.43
CA ALA A 8 3.52 1.17 -1.23
C ALA A 8 2.78 0.66 0.01
N LEU A 9 3.50 -0.02 0.91
CA LEU A 9 3.04 -0.44 2.23
C LEU A 9 3.85 0.31 3.29
N PHE A 10 3.22 1.28 3.93
CA PHE A 10 3.84 2.07 5.00
C PHE A 10 3.54 1.44 6.36
N VAL A 11 4.56 1.23 7.19
CA VAL A 11 4.40 0.69 8.53
C VAL A 11 4.61 1.82 9.53
N LEU A 12 3.51 2.36 10.06
CA LEU A 12 3.52 3.61 10.85
C LEU A 12 3.71 3.35 12.35
N VAL A 13 3.57 2.09 12.78
CA VAL A 13 3.75 1.65 14.16
C VAL A 13 4.66 0.43 14.20
N GLU A 14 5.17 0.09 15.38
CA GLU A 14 5.95 -1.14 15.56
C GLU A 14 5.09 -2.38 15.28
N VAL A 15 5.47 -3.16 14.28
CA VAL A 15 4.82 -4.44 13.93
C VAL A 15 5.89 -5.52 13.95
N SER A 16 5.60 -6.65 14.62
CA SER A 16 6.55 -7.75 14.67
C SER A 16 6.81 -8.31 13.27
N THR A 17 8.04 -8.78 13.02
CA THR A 17 8.41 -9.37 11.73
C THR A 17 7.49 -10.54 11.36
N ASP A 18 7.07 -11.34 12.33
CA ASP A 18 6.12 -12.45 12.12
C ASP A 18 4.75 -11.94 11.66
N GLN A 19 4.24 -10.87 12.28
CA GLN A 19 2.96 -10.29 11.89
C GLN A 19 3.04 -9.62 10.51
N LEU A 20 4.12 -8.92 10.22
CA LEU A 20 4.37 -8.34 8.90
C LEU A 20 4.40 -9.42 7.80
N ASN A 21 5.10 -10.53 8.04
CA ASN A 21 5.14 -11.65 7.09
C ASN A 21 3.76 -12.28 6.88
N LYS A 22 2.97 -12.47 7.94
CA LYS A 22 1.58 -12.96 7.81
C LYS A 22 0.71 -12.04 6.97
N ILE A 23 0.86 -10.72 7.13
CA ILE A 23 0.13 -9.72 6.35
C ILE A 23 0.55 -9.77 4.89
N LEU A 24 1.85 -9.83 4.60
CA LEU A 24 2.36 -9.97 3.22
C LEU A 24 1.89 -11.27 2.56
N GLU A 25 1.85 -12.38 3.29
CA GLU A 25 1.32 -13.66 2.81
C GLU A 25 -0.19 -13.61 2.54
N ALA A 26 -0.97 -12.94 3.40
CA ALA A 26 -2.39 -12.72 3.17
C ALA A 26 -2.63 -11.81 1.96
N ALA A 27 -1.87 -10.72 1.86
CA ALA A 27 -1.88 -9.81 0.73
C ALA A 27 -1.59 -10.52 -0.60
N PHE A 28 -0.60 -11.43 -0.62
CA PHE A 28 -0.26 -12.25 -1.77
C PHE A 28 -1.43 -13.13 -2.24
N LYS A 29 -2.17 -13.76 -1.31
CA LYS A 29 -3.35 -14.59 -1.63
C LYS A 29 -4.49 -13.80 -2.25
N GLY A 30 -4.61 -12.52 -1.90
CA GLY A 30 -5.62 -11.63 -2.48
C GLY A 30 -5.35 -11.26 -3.95
N THR A 31 -4.16 -11.57 -4.48
CA THR A 31 -3.80 -11.24 -5.86
C THR A 31 -4.26 -12.31 -6.85
N GLN A 32 -4.83 -11.91 -8.00
CA GLN A 32 -5.31 -12.85 -9.01
C GLN A 32 -4.19 -13.64 -9.71
N PHE A 33 -2.95 -13.13 -9.70
CA PHE A 33 -1.82 -13.70 -10.43
C PHE A 33 -0.70 -14.23 -9.53
N SER A 34 -0.92 -14.30 -8.21
CA SER A 34 0.13 -14.68 -7.26
C SER A 34 1.36 -13.78 -7.39
N GLU A 35 1.13 -12.47 -7.43
CA GLU A 35 2.15 -11.43 -7.56
C GLU A 35 2.34 -10.72 -6.22
N ASN A 36 3.58 -10.39 -5.86
CA ASN A 36 3.82 -9.53 -4.71
C ASN A 36 3.43 -8.10 -5.10
N CYS A 37 2.37 -7.56 -4.50
CA CYS A 37 1.84 -6.25 -4.90
C CYS A 37 2.10 -5.14 -3.91
N LEU A 38 2.64 -5.47 -2.74
CA LEU A 38 2.96 -4.51 -1.69
C LEU A 38 4.47 -4.35 -1.63
N TRP A 39 4.96 -3.14 -1.84
CA TRP A 39 6.37 -2.79 -1.66
C TRP A 39 6.56 -2.14 -0.29
N LEU A 40 7.49 -2.67 0.49
CA LEU A 40 7.95 -2.10 1.76
C LEU A 40 9.14 -1.16 1.51
N PRO A 41 8.98 0.17 1.63
CA PRO A 41 10.08 1.08 1.45
C PRO A 41 11.10 0.93 2.58
N LEU A 42 12.39 0.98 2.21
CA LEU A 42 13.53 0.87 3.12
C LEU A 42 14.15 2.21 3.51
N SER A 43 13.78 3.30 2.82
CA SER A 43 14.28 4.66 3.08
C SER A 43 13.14 5.69 3.06
N GLU A 44 13.24 6.74 3.88
CA GLU A 44 12.41 7.95 3.75
C GLU A 44 13.10 9.03 2.90
N ASP A 45 14.42 8.93 2.69
CA ASP A 45 15.23 9.95 2.03
C ASP A 45 15.25 9.81 0.50
N ASP A 46 15.01 8.59 -0.01
CA ASP A 46 15.06 8.29 -1.42
C ASP A 46 14.17 7.10 -1.84
N TYR A 47 14.16 6.82 -3.14
CA TYR A 47 13.43 5.72 -3.79
C TYR A 47 14.39 4.68 -4.37
N SER A 48 15.58 4.53 -3.80
CA SER A 48 16.63 3.67 -4.36
C SER A 48 16.22 2.20 -4.40
N ASP A 49 15.44 1.76 -3.41
CA ASP A 49 14.84 0.44 -3.28
C ASP A 49 13.46 0.29 -3.94
N ALA A 50 12.91 1.38 -4.49
CA ALA A 50 11.62 1.35 -5.14
C ALA A 50 11.64 0.43 -6.37
N PRO A 51 10.55 -0.32 -6.61
CA PRO A 51 10.37 -1.09 -7.83
C PRO A 51 10.57 -0.20 -9.07
N LYS A 52 11.26 -0.72 -10.09
CA LYS A 52 11.60 0.02 -11.30
C LYS A 52 11.00 -0.67 -12.50
N LYS A 53 10.46 0.13 -13.42
CA LYS A 53 9.87 -0.39 -14.64
C LYS A 53 10.93 -0.99 -15.55
N VAL A 54 10.88 -2.31 -15.74
CA VAL A 54 11.73 -3.02 -16.71
C VAL A 54 10.85 -3.48 -17.88
N SER A 55 11.23 -3.11 -19.10
CA SER A 55 10.45 -3.44 -20.29
C SER A 55 10.26 -4.95 -20.44
N GLY A 56 9.00 -5.40 -20.48
CA GLY A 56 8.65 -6.81 -20.68
C GLY A 56 8.68 -7.68 -19.42
N VAL A 57 8.95 -7.10 -18.24
CA VAL A 57 8.94 -7.79 -16.95
C VAL A 57 7.87 -7.18 -16.07
N ALA A 58 7.08 -8.01 -15.39
CA ALA A 58 6.13 -7.54 -14.39
C ALA A 58 6.91 -6.96 -13.19
N THR A 59 6.54 -5.75 -12.78
CA THR A 59 7.12 -5.13 -11.59
C THR A 59 6.44 -5.69 -10.35
N GLU A 60 7.21 -6.25 -9.42
CA GLU A 60 6.70 -6.79 -8.16
C GLU A 60 7.16 -5.96 -6.96
N GLY A 61 6.38 -6.03 -5.88
CA GLY A 61 6.72 -5.54 -4.56
C GLY A 61 7.58 -6.52 -3.75
N THR A 62 7.48 -6.42 -2.42
CA THR A 62 8.32 -7.17 -1.49
C THR A 62 7.83 -8.59 -1.29
N LYS A 63 8.71 -9.55 -1.58
CA LYS A 63 8.45 -10.97 -1.39
C LYS A 63 8.70 -11.41 0.06
N PRO A 64 7.74 -12.05 0.75
CA PRO A 64 7.99 -12.66 2.06
C PRO A 64 8.85 -13.94 1.95
N PRO A 65 9.58 -14.33 3.03
CA PRO A 65 9.67 -13.62 4.29
C PRO A 65 10.65 -12.44 4.23
N VAL A 66 10.31 -11.34 4.89
CA VAL A 66 11.25 -10.28 5.21
C VAL A 66 11.93 -10.56 6.54
N SER A 67 13.24 -10.31 6.62
CA SER A 67 14.03 -10.42 7.84
C SER A 67 14.52 -9.04 8.27
N SER A 68 14.44 -8.77 9.57
CA SER A 68 15.00 -7.54 10.17
C SER A 68 14.48 -6.21 9.58
N TYR A 69 13.30 -6.21 8.96
CA TYR A 69 12.67 -4.98 8.46
C TYR A 69 12.42 -4.01 9.63
N LYS A 70 12.85 -2.77 9.46
CA LYS A 70 12.50 -1.64 10.31
C LYS A 70 11.93 -0.57 9.41
N SER A 71 10.74 -0.09 9.72
CA SER A 71 10.14 0.93 8.89
C SER A 71 10.79 2.28 9.12
N PRO A 72 11.15 3.02 8.07
CA PRO A 72 11.58 4.40 8.21
C PRO A 72 10.40 5.34 8.51
N PHE A 73 9.16 4.86 8.45
CA PHE A 73 7.95 5.67 8.61
C PHE A 73 7.27 5.53 9.98
N ILE A 74 7.91 4.91 10.97
CA ILE A 74 7.33 4.79 12.32
C ILE A 74 7.07 6.19 12.90
N GLY A 75 5.85 6.41 13.39
CA GLY A 75 5.39 7.67 13.98
C GLY A 75 5.00 8.75 12.96
N LYS A 76 5.13 8.49 11.65
CA LYS A 76 4.66 9.39 10.60
C LYS A 76 3.15 9.30 10.46
N LYS A 77 2.52 10.39 10.02
CA LYS A 77 1.09 10.44 9.72
C LYS A 77 0.76 9.98 8.31
N GLY A 78 -0.51 9.63 8.10
CA GLY A 78 -1.05 9.29 6.78
C GLY A 78 -0.80 10.37 5.72
N GLU A 79 -0.92 11.64 6.09
CA GLU A 79 -0.66 12.78 5.22
C GLU A 79 0.83 12.89 4.84
N GLU A 80 1.73 12.55 5.76
CA GLU A 80 3.17 12.59 5.53
C GLU A 80 3.61 11.51 4.54
N VAL A 81 3.08 10.28 4.66
CA VAL A 81 3.41 9.20 3.72
C VAL A 81 2.76 9.41 2.35
N ALA A 82 1.55 9.97 2.31
CA ALA A 82 0.91 10.38 1.07
C ALA A 82 1.73 11.47 0.36
N ALA A 83 2.16 12.50 1.11
CA ALA A 83 3.00 13.57 0.59
C ALA A 83 4.37 13.06 0.12
N TRP A 84 4.98 12.12 0.84
CA TRP A 84 6.18 11.45 0.39
C TRP A 84 5.91 10.77 -0.95
N LEU A 85 4.92 9.88 -1.04
CA LEU A 85 4.59 9.12 -2.25
C LEU A 85 4.32 10.01 -3.48
N LYS A 86 3.71 11.20 -3.30
CA LYS A 86 3.50 12.20 -4.36
C LYS A 86 4.81 12.65 -5.02
N ASN A 87 5.92 12.63 -4.28
CA ASN A 87 7.24 13.07 -4.73
C ASN A 87 8.06 11.94 -5.38
N LYS A 88 7.46 10.77 -5.66
CA LYS A 88 8.20 9.67 -6.29
C LYS A 88 8.79 10.09 -7.64
N PRO A 89 10.02 9.67 -7.95
CA PRO A 89 10.62 9.95 -9.24
C PRO A 89 9.93 9.12 -10.35
N LYS A 90 10.14 9.50 -11.60
CA LYS A 90 9.46 8.90 -12.76
C LYS A 90 9.83 7.41 -12.93
N GLU A 91 11.05 7.05 -12.56
CA GLU A 91 11.60 5.70 -12.64
C GLU A 91 11.08 4.75 -11.56
N ALA A 92 10.53 5.26 -10.45
CA ALA A 92 9.87 4.45 -9.44
C ALA A 92 8.51 3.99 -9.96
N ASP A 93 8.36 2.71 -10.21
CA ASP A 93 7.16 2.07 -10.75
C ASP A 93 6.28 1.60 -9.58
N VAL A 94 5.64 2.57 -8.94
CA VAL A 94 4.78 2.41 -7.76
C VAL A 94 3.51 3.23 -7.99
N ASP A 95 2.35 2.72 -7.57
CA ASP A 95 1.10 3.48 -7.67
C ASP A 95 1.15 4.73 -6.75
N ILE A 96 0.75 5.89 -7.28
CA ILE A 96 0.72 7.14 -6.51
C ILE A 96 -0.62 7.38 -5.85
N HIS A 97 -1.71 6.80 -6.34
CA HIS A 97 -3.05 7.10 -5.89
C HIS A 97 -3.50 6.17 -4.79
N PHE A 98 -3.09 4.90 -4.86
CA PHE A 98 -3.45 3.89 -3.90
C PHE A 98 -2.21 3.36 -3.17
N PHE A 99 -2.36 3.14 -1.87
CA PHE A 99 -1.30 2.60 -1.03
C PHE A 99 -1.91 1.93 0.20
N ALA A 100 -1.06 1.27 0.97
CA ALA A 100 -1.44 0.57 2.19
C ALA A 100 -0.65 1.10 3.39
N ILE A 101 -1.29 0.99 4.56
CA ILE A 101 -0.75 1.38 5.85
C ILE A 101 -0.96 0.22 6.84
N LEU A 102 0.08 -0.06 7.63
CA LEU A 102 -0.03 -0.80 8.88
C LEU A 102 -0.01 0.18 10.04
N ASP A 103 -1.14 0.25 10.73
CA ASP A 103 -1.36 1.00 11.97
C ASP A 103 -1.52 0.01 13.14
N LYS A 104 -1.94 0.45 14.33
CA LYS A 104 -2.14 -0.44 15.48
C LYS A 104 -3.09 -1.61 15.21
N SER A 105 -3.99 -1.51 14.24
CA SER A 105 -4.90 -2.61 13.88
C SER A 105 -4.19 -3.78 13.20
N ALA A 106 -2.94 -3.60 12.74
CA ALA A 106 -2.13 -4.64 12.11
C ALA A 106 -1.88 -5.85 13.02
N GLU A 107 -1.88 -5.68 14.35
CA GLU A 107 -1.81 -6.79 15.31
C GLU A 107 -2.97 -7.79 15.15
N LYS A 108 -4.10 -7.34 14.62
CA LYS A 108 -5.30 -8.15 14.33
C LYS A 108 -5.34 -8.66 12.89
N GLY A 109 -4.29 -8.41 12.10
CA GLY A 109 -4.22 -8.77 10.68
C GLY A 109 -4.95 -7.80 9.74
N SER A 110 -5.35 -6.63 10.24
CA SER A 110 -5.95 -5.58 9.41
C SER A 110 -4.89 -4.76 8.67
N MET A 111 -5.32 -4.14 7.58
CA MET A 111 -4.56 -3.18 6.79
C MET A 111 -5.46 -2.00 6.47
N VAL A 112 -4.87 -0.81 6.44
CA VAL A 112 -5.57 0.42 6.04
C VAL A 112 -5.18 0.75 4.60
N MET A 113 -6.15 0.78 3.70
CA MET A 113 -5.98 1.29 2.34
C MET A 113 -6.09 2.81 2.33
N GLY A 114 -5.15 3.48 1.67
CA GLY A 114 -5.21 4.91 1.38
C GLY A 114 -5.54 5.17 -0.09
N ARG A 115 -6.36 6.18 -0.35
CA ARG A 115 -6.56 6.79 -1.67
C ARG A 115 -6.22 8.27 -1.61
N GLN A 116 -5.35 8.74 -2.49
CA GLN A 116 -5.14 10.15 -2.78
C GLN A 116 -5.51 10.52 -4.22
N GLY A 117 -6.16 11.68 -4.41
CA GLY A 117 -6.59 12.14 -5.74
C GLY A 117 -8.11 12.38 -5.89
N GLY A 118 -8.93 12.07 -4.88
CA GLY A 118 -10.39 12.15 -4.97
C GLY A 118 -10.99 11.16 -5.97
N LEU A 119 -12.24 11.38 -6.41
CA LEU A 119 -12.97 10.48 -7.32
C LEU A 119 -12.23 10.28 -8.67
N ASP A 120 -11.73 11.38 -9.23
CA ASP A 120 -11.11 11.39 -10.56
C ASP A 120 -9.59 11.21 -10.52
N LEU A 121 -9.00 10.95 -9.34
CA LEU A 121 -7.55 10.82 -9.12
C LEU A 121 -6.74 12.07 -9.54
N LYS A 122 -7.35 13.26 -9.43
CA LYS A 122 -6.75 14.55 -9.81
C LYS A 122 -6.54 15.50 -8.64
N ASP A 123 -7.40 15.42 -7.63
CA ASP A 123 -7.32 16.25 -6.43
C ASP A 123 -6.37 15.58 -5.43
N MET A 124 -5.08 15.79 -5.62
CA MET A 124 -4.06 15.15 -4.79
C MET A 124 -4.15 15.55 -3.31
N ASP A 125 -4.87 16.61 -2.96
CA ASP A 125 -5.07 17.01 -1.56
C ASP A 125 -6.20 16.25 -0.88
N SER A 126 -7.09 15.62 -1.65
CA SER A 126 -8.07 14.66 -1.13
C SER A 126 -7.38 13.37 -0.73
N LEU A 127 -7.47 13.03 0.55
CA LEU A 127 -6.91 11.81 1.14
C LEU A 127 -7.99 11.10 1.97
N GLU A 128 -8.18 9.82 1.68
CA GLU A 128 -9.18 8.98 2.35
C GLU A 128 -8.60 7.62 2.71
N PHE A 129 -9.11 7.03 3.79
CA PHE A 129 -8.67 5.74 4.30
C PHE A 129 -9.83 4.79 4.54
N MET A 130 -9.62 3.50 4.27
CA MET A 130 -10.53 2.41 4.62
C MET A 130 -9.77 1.27 5.28
N ARG A 131 -10.35 0.65 6.31
CA ARG A 131 -9.75 -0.50 7.00
C ARG A 131 -10.39 -1.79 6.54
N LEU A 132 -9.57 -2.74 6.12
CA LEU A 132 -9.98 -4.05 5.63
C LEU A 132 -9.01 -5.12 6.16
N ASP A 133 -9.34 -6.40 6.00
CA ASP A 133 -8.34 -7.46 6.13
C ASP A 133 -7.37 -7.42 4.94
N ALA A 134 -6.14 -7.91 5.14
CA ALA A 134 -5.07 -7.77 4.16
C ALA A 134 -5.35 -8.48 2.82
N GLU A 135 -6.01 -9.64 2.85
CA GLU A 135 -6.33 -10.42 1.64
C GLU A 135 -7.42 -9.72 0.81
N PHE A 136 -8.48 -9.26 1.47
CA PHE A 136 -9.54 -8.52 0.78
C PHE A 136 -9.07 -7.16 0.28
N ALA A 137 -8.27 -6.44 1.08
CA ALA A 137 -7.68 -5.17 0.68
C ALA A 137 -6.86 -5.27 -0.62
N THR A 138 -6.01 -6.28 -0.76
CA THR A 138 -5.23 -6.44 -2.00
C THR A 138 -6.07 -6.92 -3.17
N SER A 139 -7.06 -7.79 -2.94
CA SER A 139 -8.04 -8.17 -3.97
C SER A 139 -8.76 -6.95 -4.55
N VAL A 140 -9.18 -6.04 -3.66
CA VAL A 140 -9.80 -4.77 -4.02
C VAL A 140 -8.82 -3.85 -4.77
N LEU A 141 -7.59 -3.69 -4.29
CA LEU A 141 -6.58 -2.85 -4.95
C LEU A 141 -6.30 -3.29 -6.39
N PHE A 142 -6.23 -4.60 -6.64
CA PHE A 142 -6.06 -5.15 -8.01
C PHE A 142 -7.28 -4.97 -8.89
N ALA A 143 -8.47 -5.10 -8.31
CA ALA A 143 -9.73 -5.02 -9.03
C ALA A 143 -10.29 -3.59 -9.09
N MET A 144 -9.53 -2.59 -8.61
CA MET A 144 -10.01 -1.22 -8.49
C MET A 144 -10.40 -0.66 -9.86
N GLN A 145 -11.69 -0.31 -10.01
CA GLN A 145 -12.23 0.36 -11.18
C GLN A 145 -12.73 1.75 -10.81
N TYR A 146 -13.02 2.56 -11.83
CA TYR A 146 -13.66 3.85 -11.63
C TYR A 146 -14.97 3.68 -10.85
N GLY A 147 -15.12 4.41 -9.75
CA GLY A 147 -16.29 4.35 -8.87
C GLY A 147 -16.25 3.25 -7.79
N SER A 148 -15.41 2.21 -7.91
CA SER A 148 -15.36 1.11 -6.92
C SER A 148 -15.03 1.59 -5.51
N TRP A 149 -14.19 2.62 -5.38
CA TRP A 149 -13.89 3.23 -4.10
C TRP A 149 -15.14 3.84 -3.43
N GLU A 150 -15.98 4.54 -4.18
CA GLU A 150 -17.19 5.18 -3.60
C GLU A 150 -18.23 4.15 -3.17
N GLU A 151 -18.37 3.06 -3.93
CA GLU A 151 -19.23 1.94 -3.56
C GLU A 151 -18.77 1.30 -2.26
N MET A 152 -17.47 1.00 -2.13
CA MET A 152 -16.93 0.44 -0.89
C MET A 152 -16.96 1.41 0.28
N LYS A 153 -16.72 2.69 0.03
CA LYS A 153 -16.84 3.74 1.05
C LYS A 153 -18.25 3.76 1.64
N THR A 154 -19.27 3.47 0.82
CA THR A 154 -20.66 3.36 1.28
C THR A 154 -20.90 2.14 2.16
N SER A 155 -20.26 0.99 1.88
CA SER A 155 -20.44 -0.24 2.65
C SER A 155 -19.57 -0.34 3.91
N THR A 156 -18.31 0.09 3.80
CA THR A 156 -17.26 -0.11 4.82
C THR A 156 -17.08 1.13 5.69
N GLY A 157 -17.36 2.31 5.14
CA GLY A 157 -17.07 3.59 5.79
C GLY A 157 -15.60 3.99 5.70
N LEU A 158 -15.34 5.27 5.96
CA LEU A 158 -13.98 5.78 6.11
C LEU A 158 -13.45 5.48 7.51
N THR A 159 -12.13 5.41 7.64
CA THR A 159 -11.44 5.16 8.91
C THR A 159 -10.38 6.24 9.20
N GLU A 160 -9.93 6.27 10.44
CA GLU A 160 -8.75 7.02 10.87
C GLU A 160 -7.60 6.06 11.18
N ILE A 161 -6.37 6.53 11.00
CA ILE A 161 -5.15 5.76 11.30
C ILE A 161 -4.94 5.72 12.82
N GLU A 162 -4.68 4.53 13.35
CA GLU A 162 -4.37 4.33 14.77
C GLU A 162 -2.85 4.26 15.02
N TYR A 163 -2.28 5.33 15.57
CA TYR A 163 -0.84 5.43 15.92
C TYR A 163 -0.52 4.86 17.29
#